data_AF-A0A0M4QUV5-F1
#
_entry.id   AF-A0A0M4QUV5-F1
#
_cell.length_a   1.000
_cell.length_b   1.000
_cell.length_c   1.000
_cell.angle_alpha   90.00
_cell.angle_beta   90.00
_cell.angle_gamma   90.00
#
_symmetry.space_group_name_H-M   'P 1'
#
loop_
_entity.id
_entity.type
_entity.pdbx_description
1 polymer ?
#
loop_
_entity_poly.entity_id
_entity_poly.type
_entity_poly.pdbx_seq_one_letter_code
_entity_poly.pdbx_strand_id
1 'polypeptide(L)' 'MIYAMVLAGYVLVPVAGVALAGWAHLKPDSLTGLAKLLGRVLAGRAARITLLLFVWWLGWHVLVG' A
#
# COMPACT_ATOMS: atom_id res chain seq x y z
N MET A 1 -3.37 -18.58 -15.97
CA MET A 1 -3.60 -17.12 -16.08
C MET A 1 -3.80 -16.48 -14.71
N ILE A 2 -4.67 -17.01 -13.84
CA ILE A 2 -4.87 -16.53 -12.45
C ILE A 2 -3.58 -16.51 -11.62
N TYR A 3 -2.76 -17.56 -11.68
CA TYR A 3 -1.48 -17.65 -10.95
C TYR A 3 -0.49 -16.55 -11.33
N ALA A 4 -0.48 -16.10 -12.59
CA ALA A 4 0.39 -15.02 -13.03
C ALA A 4 -0.06 -13.66 -12.47
N MET A 5 -1.36 -13.43 -12.33
CA MET A 5 -1.90 -12.22 -11.68
C MET A 5 -1.64 -12.21 -10.17
N VAL A 6 -1.82 -13.35 -9.51
CA VAL A 6 -1.52 -13.49 -8.07
C VAL A 6 -0.03 -13.28 -7.82
N LEU A 7 0.84 -13.93 -8.61
CA LEU A 7 2.29 -13.76 -8.51
C LEU A 7 2.72 -12.33 -8.81
N ALA A 8 2.14 -11.71 -9.84
CA ALA A 8 2.39 -10.31 -10.15
C ALA A 8 2.04 -9.42 -8.95
N GLY A 9 0.84 -9.56 -8.37
CA GLY A 9 0.45 -8.80 -7.17
C GLY A 9 1.38 -9.01 -5.99
N TYR A 10 1.75 -10.27 -5.72
CA TYR A 10 2.64 -10.64 -4.61
C TYR A 10 4.05 -10.09 -4.75
N VAL A 11 4.53 -9.86 -5.98
CA VAL A 11 5.86 -9.29 -6.24
C VAL A 11 5.80 -7.76 -6.38
N LEU A 12 4.80 -7.22 -7.09
CA LEU A 12 4.68 -5.78 -7.34
C LEU A 12 4.50 -4.99 -6.06
N VAL A 13 3.67 -5.45 -5.14
CA VAL A 13 3.38 -4.73 -3.89
C VAL A 13 4.62 -4.57 -3.01
N PRO A 14 5.38 -5.63 -2.67
CA PRO A 14 6.61 -5.47 -1.90
C PRO A 14 7.70 -4.75 -2.67
N VAL A 15 7.84 -4.96 -3.99
CA VAL A 15 8.82 -4.22 -4.80
C VAL A 15 8.51 -2.73 -4.81
N ALA A 16 7.25 -2.34 -4.99
CA ALA A 16 6.82 -0.96 -4.89
C ALA A 16 7.05 -0.39 -3.49
N GLY A 17 6.80 -1.17 -2.44
CA GLY A 17 7.06 -0.78 -1.05
C GLY A 17 8.55 -0.52 -0.78
N VAL A 18 9.44 -1.41 -1.23
CA VAL A 18 10.89 -1.25 -1.09
C VAL A 18 11.39 -0.07 -1.92
N ALA A 19 10.89 0.10 -3.14
CA ALA A 19 11.23 1.25 -3.99
C ALA A 19 10.79 2.57 -3.35
N LEU A 20 9.60 2.63 -2.77
CA LEU A 20 9.09 3.80 -2.03
C LEU A 20 9.91 4.08 -0.78
N ALA A 21 10.29 3.05 -0.03
CA ALA A 21 11.14 3.20 1.15
C ALA A 21 12.54 3.73 0.75
N GLY A 22 13.15 3.14 -0.29
CA GLY A 22 14.42 3.60 -0.84
C GLY A 22 14.34 5.04 -1.34
N TRP A 23 13.27 5.40 -2.04
CA TRP A 23 13.04 6.77 -2.50
C TRP A 23 12.86 7.73 -1.33
N ALA A 24 12.12 7.35 -0.29
CA ALA A 24 11.96 8.15 0.92
C ALA A 24 13.30 8.43 1.62
N HIS A 25 14.23 7.47 1.61
CA HIS A 25 15.58 7.67 2.15
C HIS A 25 16.47 8.55 1.26
N LEU A 26 16.37 8.41 -0.07
CA LEU A 26 17.22 9.13 -1.02
C LEU A 26 16.74 10.57 -1.29
N LYS A 27 15.43 10.79 -1.28
CA LYS A 27 14.79 12.09 -1.53
C LYS A 27 13.61 12.32 -0.57
N PRO A 28 13.88 12.56 0.72
CA PRO A 28 12.84 12.77 1.72
C PRO A 28 11.90 13.94 1.33
N ASP A 29 12.46 15.02 0.77
CA ASP A 29 11.69 16.22 0.45
C ASP A 29 10.62 16.03 -0.64
N SER A 30 10.80 15.08 -1.57
CA SER A 30 9.80 14.87 -2.64
C SER A 30 8.54 14.17 -2.15
N LEU A 31 8.61 13.46 -1.01
CA LEU A 31 7.50 12.69 -0.45
C LEU A 31 6.83 13.41 0.74
N THR A 32 7.41 14.50 1.24
CA THR A 32 6.92 15.26 2.39
C THR A 32 5.45 15.72 2.23
N GLY A 33 5.07 16.24 1.05
CA GLY A 33 3.70 16.68 0.80
C GLY A 33 2.68 15.53 0.84
N LEU A 34 3.05 14.40 0.24
CA LEU A 34 2.20 13.20 0.16
C LEU A 34 2.08 12.54 1.54
N ALA A 35 3.20 12.42 2.27
CA ALA A 35 3.23 11.91 3.63
C ALA A 35 2.39 12.77 4.59
N LYS A 36 2.40 14.10 4.43
CA LYS A 36 1.57 15.01 5.25
C LYS A 36 0.08 14.86 4.96
N LEU A 37 -0.30 14.67 3.70
CA LEU A 37 -1.69 14.38 3.31
C LEU A 37 -2.15 13.03 3.86
N LEU A 38 -1.36 11.97 3.66
CA LEU A 38 -1.62 10.64 4.21
C LEU A 38 -1.73 10.68 5.73
N GLY A 39 -0.81 11.36 6.42
CA GLY A 39 -0.85 11.52 7.87
C GLY A 39 -2.13 12.22 8.35
N ARG A 40 -2.61 13.24 7.62
CA ARG A 40 -3.86 13.93 7.95
C ARG A 40 -5.10 13.05 7.70
N VAL A 41 -5.11 12.25 6.63
CA VAL A 41 -6.20 11.32 6.33
C VAL A 41 -6.23 10.15 7.32
N LEU A 42 -5.09 9.50 7.54
CA LEU A 42 -4.96 8.38 8.49
C LEU A 42 -5.04 8.81 9.95
N ALA A 43 -4.98 10.10 10.28
CA ALA A 43 -5.27 10.57 11.63
C ALA A 43 -6.68 10.14 12.08
N GLY A 44 -7.64 10.08 11.16
CA GLY A 44 -8.99 9.60 11.42
C GLY A 44 -9.04 8.10 11.74
N ARG A 45 -9.69 7.72 12.84
CA ARG A 45 -9.93 6.31 13.20
C ARG A 45 -10.75 5.59 12.12
N ALA A 46 -11.76 6.27 11.57
CA ALA A 46 -12.58 5.73 10.48
C ALA A 46 -11.73 5.40 9.25
N ALA A 47 -10.86 6.32 8.81
CA ALA A 47 -9.99 6.11 7.66
C ALA A 47 -9.05 4.90 7.86
N ARG A 48 -8.47 4.74 9.06
CA ARG A 48 -7.66 3.57 9.41
C ARG A 48 -8.44 2.27 9.35
N ILE A 49 -9.66 2.25 9.90
CA ILE A 49 -10.53 1.06 9.88
C ILE A 49 -10.94 0.73 8.44
N THR A 50 -11.33 1.72 7.64
CA THR A 50 -11.66 1.53 6.23
C THR A 50 -10.48 0.97 5.44
N LEU A 51 -9.27 1.50 5.67
CA LEU A 51 -8.06 1.01 5.01
C LEU A 51 -7.78 -0.46 5.39
N LEU A 52 -7.89 -0.80 6.69
CA LEU A 52 -7.71 -2.18 7.15
C LEU A 52 -8.77 -3.13 6.54
N LEU A 53 -10.04 -2.73 6.54
CA LEU A 53 -11.12 -3.52 5.95
C LEU A 53 -10.95 -3.69 4.44
N PHE A 54 -10.49 -2.65 3.75
CA PHE A 54 -10.25 -2.69 2.31
C PHE A 54 -9.11 -3.64 1.96
N VAL A 55 -7.99 -3.55 2.68
CA VAL A 55 -6.86 -4.48 2.51
C VAL A 55 -7.26 -5.91 2.84
N TRP A 56 -8.02 -6.12 3.92
CA TRP A 56 -8.55 -7.43 4.28
C TRP A 56 -9.45 -8.01 3.18
N TRP A 57 -10.39 -7.21 2.66
CA TRP A 57 -11.28 -7.58 1.57
C TRP A 57 -10.50 -7.95 0.30
N LEU A 58 -9.51 -7.13 -0.07
CA LEU A 58 -8.65 -7.40 -1.23
C LEU A 58 -7.85 -8.70 -1.03
N GLY A 59 -7.31 -8.91 0.17
CA GLY A 59 -6.58 -10.13 0.52
C GLY A 59 -7.45 -11.37 0.38
N TRP A 60 -8.72 -11.33 0.82
CA TRP A 60 -9.64 -12.45 0.67
C TRP A 60 -9.93 -12.76 -0.79
N HIS A 61 -10.20 -11.74 -1.62
CA HIS A 61 -10.43 -11.92 -3.05
C HIS A 61 -9.20 -12.43 -3.82
N VAL A 62 -7.99 -12.15 -3.35
CA VAL A 62 -6.73 -12.58 -4.00
C VAL A 62 -6.24 -13.93 -3.48
N LEU A 63 -6.49 -14.28 -2.21
CA LEU A 63 -6.04 -15.55 -1.60
C LEU A 63 -7.03 -16.69 -1.78
N VAL A 64 -8.33 -16.38 -1.91
CA VAL A 64 -9.41 -17.37 -2.02
C VAL A 64 -9.93 -17.49 -3.46
N GLY A 65 -9.39 -16.69 -4.40
CA GLY A 65 -9.75 -16.65 -5.83
C GLY A 65 -8.80 -17.42 -6.74
#